data_AF-S8BQA9-F1
#
_entry.id   AF-S8BQA9-F1
#
_cell.length_a   1.000
_cell.length_b   1.000
_cell.length_c   1.000
_cell.angle_alpha   90.00
_cell.angle_beta   90.00
_cell.angle_gamma   90.00
#
_symmetry.space_group_name_H-M   'P 1'
#
loop_
_entity.id
_entity.type
_entity.pdbx_description
1 polymer ?
#
loop_
_entity_poly.entity_id
_entity_poly.type
_entity_poly.pdbx_seq_one_letter_code
_entity_poly.pdbx_strand_id
1 'polypeptide(L)'
;MSSPPVPASPSDAGSSDGPDVEELQKQIRELTKIRNERQAELLSLRSTHTLKHALDTASSQTIKTSVPNPDGSEDPLQIEDTNLNTILLKQAADLTADKEAWDQEALYRMAGLTSFEVQDPAPNGGKLQGIRIEVMADGKFGTPYYIFLKPYDTTPKPTPSEPFPEKTSSSTHVTIHRHTIPSYFLGSLNSLAEKLLPAPPRLQNLDRLVRDMRRILILHYLRADHLAQVKAKVTENLPQNHPTPSEIPPIYISEFTVDPEARLAEVEWLDSQSFGVKRLGWIALNEEGGAEGIIVKQDGKRVLPMELKIKGNWVRGEADKMSWIDGLFDRLEWAIDT
;
A
#
# COMPACT_ATOMS: atom_id res chain seq x y z
N MET A 1 19.72 -77.89 -32.21
CA MET A 1 20.22 -76.51 -32.01
C MET A 1 19.51 -75.65 -33.02
N SER A 2 18.41 -75.02 -32.59
CA SER A 2 17.50 -74.26 -33.44
C SER A 2 17.83 -72.78 -33.34
N SER A 3 17.92 -72.11 -34.48
CA SER A 3 17.84 -70.66 -34.60
C SER A 3 16.77 -70.34 -35.65
N PRO A 4 15.72 -69.58 -35.30
CA PRO A 4 14.84 -68.98 -36.29
C PRO A 4 15.12 -67.48 -36.48
N PRO A 5 14.63 -66.89 -37.60
CA PRO A 5 15.08 -65.60 -38.12
C PRO A 5 14.21 -64.40 -37.70
N VAL A 6 14.77 -63.22 -37.98
CA VAL A 6 14.29 -61.83 -37.83
C VAL A 6 12.87 -61.60 -38.36
N PRO A 7 12.06 -60.72 -37.71
CA PRO A 7 10.98 -60.01 -38.37
C PRO A 7 11.26 -58.50 -38.53
N ALA A 8 10.73 -57.99 -39.63
CA ALA A 8 10.91 -56.67 -40.22
C ALA A 8 10.16 -55.53 -39.50
N SER A 9 10.66 -54.31 -39.70
CA SER A 9 10.00 -53.04 -39.41
C SER A 9 8.70 -52.85 -40.21
N PRO A 10 7.66 -52.22 -39.65
CA PRO A 10 6.59 -51.63 -40.45
C PRO A 10 6.84 -50.12 -40.68
N SER A 11 6.68 -49.77 -41.95
CA SER A 11 6.61 -48.45 -42.55
C SER A 11 5.32 -47.68 -42.20
N ASP A 12 5.43 -46.35 -42.25
CA ASP A 12 4.41 -45.37 -42.66
C ASP A 12 2.96 -45.57 -42.21
N ALA A 13 2.56 -44.77 -41.22
CA ALA A 13 1.20 -44.28 -41.10
C ALA A 13 1.20 -42.77 -41.38
N GLY A 14 0.74 -42.40 -42.57
CA GLY A 14 0.45 -41.02 -42.94
C GLY A 14 -0.83 -40.50 -42.27
N SER A 15 -0.86 -39.16 -42.17
CA SER A 15 -1.99 -38.26 -41.90
C SER A 15 -2.74 -38.44 -40.57
N SER A 16 -2.27 -37.73 -39.54
CA SER A 16 -3.16 -37.15 -38.53
C SER A 16 -3.20 -35.64 -38.73
N ASP A 17 -4.30 -35.18 -39.30
CA ASP A 17 -4.77 -33.80 -39.28
C ASP A 17 -5.10 -33.46 -37.82
N GLY A 18 -4.07 -33.17 -37.03
CA GLY A 18 -4.18 -32.76 -35.64
C GLY A 18 -4.31 -31.25 -35.58
N PRO A 19 -5.21 -30.69 -34.74
CA PRO A 19 -5.29 -29.25 -34.57
C PRO A 19 -3.91 -28.70 -34.20
N ASP A 20 -3.45 -27.71 -34.97
CA ASP A 20 -2.10 -27.18 -34.87
C ASP A 20 -1.82 -26.77 -33.42
N VAL A 21 -0.88 -27.48 -32.79
CA VAL A 21 -0.64 -27.41 -31.35
C VAL A 21 -0.24 -25.98 -30.95
N GLU A 22 0.34 -25.24 -31.89
CA GLU A 22 0.70 -23.84 -31.71
C GLU A 22 -0.52 -22.91 -31.63
N GLU A 23 -1.58 -23.18 -32.41
CA GLU A 23 -2.82 -22.39 -32.40
C GLU A 23 -3.58 -22.60 -31.09
N LEU A 24 -3.66 -23.84 -30.61
CA LEU A 24 -4.24 -24.16 -29.31
C LEU A 24 -3.45 -23.53 -28.16
N GLN A 25 -2.11 -23.50 -28.22
CA GLN A 25 -1.30 -22.82 -27.23
C GLN A 25 -1.51 -21.31 -27.22
N LYS A 26 -1.68 -20.70 -28.40
CA LYS A 26 -1.99 -19.27 -28.53
C LYS A 26 -3.35 -18.95 -27.91
N GLN A 27 -4.36 -19.77 -28.19
CA GLN A 27 -5.69 -19.62 -27.64
C GLN A 27 -5.71 -19.81 -26.12
N ILE A 28 -4.95 -20.75 -25.58
CA ILE A 28 -4.80 -20.93 -24.12
C ILE A 28 -4.16 -19.69 -23.49
N ARG A 29 -3.12 -19.10 -24.08
CA ARG A 29 -2.50 -17.88 -23.54
C ARG A 29 -3.47 -16.70 -23.55
N GLU A 30 -4.24 -16.56 -24.62
CA GLU A 30 -5.24 -15.50 -24.75
C GLU A 30 -6.39 -15.67 -23.75
N LEU A 31 -6.94 -16.87 -23.63
CA LEU A 31 -7.97 -17.18 -22.62
C LEU A 31 -7.44 -17.02 -21.20
N THR A 32 -6.18 -17.36 -20.95
CA THR A 32 -5.54 -17.15 -19.63
C THR A 32 -5.37 -15.66 -19.33
N LYS A 33 -5.00 -14.85 -20.33
CA LYS A 33 -4.94 -13.39 -20.22
C LYS A 33 -6.32 -12.81 -19.89
N ILE A 34 -7.35 -13.18 -20.64
CA ILE A 34 -8.74 -12.74 -20.40
C ILE A 34 -9.21 -13.19 -19.02
N ARG A 35 -8.93 -14.43 -18.62
CA ARG A 35 -9.27 -14.95 -17.28
C ARG A 35 -8.63 -14.11 -16.19
N ASN A 36 -7.34 -13.79 -16.32
CA ASN A 36 -6.61 -12.99 -15.35
C ASN A 36 -7.14 -11.56 -15.26
N GLU A 37 -7.48 -10.95 -16.41
CA GLU A 37 -8.10 -9.62 -16.47
C GLU A 37 -9.48 -9.62 -15.79
N ARG A 38 -10.34 -10.60 -16.09
CA ARG A 38 -11.65 -10.77 -15.44
C ARG A 38 -11.54 -11.11 -13.96
N GLN A 39 -10.53 -11.88 -13.57
CA GLN A 39 -10.28 -12.19 -12.16
C GLN A 39 -9.81 -10.96 -11.40
N ALA A 40 -8.96 -10.11 -11.99
CA ALA A 40 -8.57 -8.83 -11.39
C ALA A 40 -9.78 -7.88 -11.28
N GLU A 41 -10.62 -7.82 -12.33
CA GLU A 41 -11.87 -7.05 -12.33
C GLU A 41 -12.82 -7.55 -11.23
N LEU A 42 -13.02 -8.87 -11.11
CA LEU A 42 -13.85 -9.47 -10.07
C LEU A 42 -13.29 -9.29 -8.66
N LEU A 43 -11.97 -9.34 -8.46
CA LEU A 43 -11.38 -9.09 -7.15
C LEU A 43 -11.51 -7.61 -6.75
N SER A 44 -11.37 -6.70 -7.72
CA SER A 44 -11.64 -5.27 -7.54
C SER A 44 -13.12 -5.04 -7.18
N LEU A 45 -14.05 -5.63 -7.93
CA LEU A 45 -15.50 -5.58 -7.69
C LEU A 45 -15.89 -6.20 -6.34
N ARG A 46 -15.36 -7.37 -6.00
CA ARG A 46 -15.75 -8.12 -4.77
C ARG A 46 -15.28 -7.45 -3.49
N SER A 47 -14.16 -6.73 -3.54
CA SER A 47 -13.66 -5.95 -2.39
C SER A 47 -14.58 -4.80 -1.98
N THR A 48 -15.46 -4.35 -2.89
CA THR A 48 -16.34 -3.18 -2.68
C THR A 48 -17.84 -3.51 -2.76
N HIS A 49 -18.25 -4.43 -3.64
CA HIS A 49 -19.65 -4.84 -3.81
C HIS A 49 -20.21 -5.58 -2.59
N THR A 50 -19.38 -6.37 -1.89
CA THR A 50 -19.81 -7.08 -0.67
C THR A 50 -20.16 -6.09 0.46
N LEU A 51 -19.55 -4.90 0.48
CA LEU A 51 -19.84 -3.85 1.45
C LEU A 51 -21.09 -3.05 1.08
N LYS A 52 -21.27 -2.65 -0.20
CA LYS A 52 -22.49 -1.95 -0.65
C LYS A 52 -23.73 -2.83 -0.54
N HIS A 53 -23.69 -4.06 -1.02
CA HIS A 53 -24.85 -4.96 -0.93
C HIS A 53 -25.20 -5.30 0.52
N ALA A 54 -24.22 -5.43 1.42
CA ALA A 54 -24.49 -5.58 2.86
C ALA A 54 -25.13 -4.32 3.46
N LEU A 55 -24.76 -3.12 3.00
CA LEU A 55 -25.33 -1.85 3.44
C LEU A 55 -26.77 -1.64 2.90
N ASP A 56 -27.01 -1.95 1.63
CA ASP A 56 -28.32 -1.83 1.00
C ASP A 56 -29.30 -2.91 1.49
N THR A 57 -28.80 -4.12 1.78
CA THR A 57 -29.59 -5.19 2.43
C THR A 57 -29.92 -4.81 3.87
N ALA A 58 -29.01 -4.14 4.60
CA ALA A 58 -29.29 -3.61 5.93
C ALA A 58 -30.30 -2.44 5.90
N SER A 59 -30.30 -1.62 4.84
CA SER A 59 -31.26 -0.53 4.65
C SER A 59 -32.65 -1.03 4.23
N SER A 60 -32.74 -2.17 3.54
CA SER A 60 -33.99 -2.71 3.00
C SER A 60 -34.84 -3.54 3.98
N GLN A 61 -34.33 -3.85 5.19
CA GLN A 61 -35.09 -4.61 6.20
C GLN A 61 -36.14 -3.81 6.99
N THR A 62 -36.45 -2.57 6.58
CA THR A 62 -37.47 -1.73 7.24
C THR A 62 -38.81 -1.68 6.47
N ILE A 63 -39.14 -2.70 5.69
CA ILE A 63 -40.46 -2.80 5.05
C ILE A 63 -41.35 -3.75 5.85
N LYS A 64 -42.30 -3.10 6.52
CA LYS A 64 -43.43 -3.62 7.30
C LYS A 64 -44.06 -4.87 6.66
N THR A 65 -44.05 -5.98 7.40
CA THR A 65 -44.93 -7.13 7.17
C THR A 65 -46.36 -6.76 7.54
N SER A 66 -47.13 -6.27 6.57
CA SER A 66 -48.60 -6.29 6.65
C SER A 66 -49.10 -7.58 6.00
N VAL A 67 -49.62 -8.48 6.83
CA VAL A 67 -50.35 -9.68 6.43
C VAL A 67 -51.70 -9.30 5.82
N PRO A 68 -52.12 -9.88 4.69
CA PRO A 68 -53.53 -10.08 4.40
C PRO A 68 -53.90 -11.57 4.50
N ASN A 69 -55.07 -11.79 5.11
CA ASN A 69 -55.69 -13.09 5.37
C ASN A 69 -56.06 -13.87 4.09
N PRO A 70 -56.34 -15.18 4.24
CA PRO A 70 -56.59 -16.09 3.13
C PRO A 70 -58.09 -16.22 2.83
N ASP A 71 -58.52 -15.87 1.61
CA ASP A 71 -59.70 -16.49 1.02
C ASP A 71 -59.76 -16.26 -0.50
N GLY A 72 -60.01 -17.34 -1.25
CA GLY A 72 -60.68 -17.27 -2.56
C GLY A 72 -59.85 -17.11 -3.84
N SER A 73 -59.84 -18.19 -4.63
CA SER A 73 -59.59 -18.30 -6.09
C SER A 73 -58.19 -17.98 -6.62
N GLU A 74 -57.47 -19.05 -6.97
CA GLU A 74 -56.28 -19.04 -7.82
C GLU A 74 -56.65 -18.71 -9.27
N ASP A 75 -56.34 -17.49 -9.71
CA ASP A 75 -56.04 -17.22 -11.12
C ASP A 75 -54.54 -17.48 -11.34
N PRO A 76 -54.12 -18.24 -12.38
CA PRO A 76 -52.71 -18.37 -12.68
C PRO A 76 -52.19 -17.01 -13.13
N LEU A 77 -51.35 -16.39 -12.29
CA LEU A 77 -50.58 -15.20 -12.61
C LEU A 77 -49.79 -15.46 -13.90
N GLN A 78 -50.36 -15.07 -15.04
CA GLN A 78 -49.62 -14.86 -16.28
C GLN A 78 -48.72 -13.65 -16.02
N ILE A 79 -47.54 -13.91 -15.48
CA ILE A 79 -46.43 -12.97 -15.46
C ILE A 79 -46.10 -12.72 -16.94
N GLU A 80 -46.65 -11.66 -17.52
CA GLU A 80 -46.36 -11.32 -18.91
C GLU A 80 -44.84 -11.12 -19.06
N ASP A 81 -44.22 -11.81 -20.02
CA ASP A 81 -42.79 -11.74 -20.32
C ASP A 81 -42.30 -10.31 -20.63
N THR A 82 -43.21 -9.40 -20.94
CA THR A 82 -42.99 -7.95 -21.08
C THR A 82 -42.57 -7.29 -19.76
N ASN A 83 -43.11 -7.76 -18.63
CA ASN A 83 -42.74 -7.27 -17.30
C ASN A 83 -41.36 -7.78 -16.87
N LEU A 84 -41.00 -9.01 -17.23
CA LEU A 84 -39.66 -9.55 -16.97
C LEU A 84 -38.59 -8.79 -17.77
N ASN A 85 -38.82 -8.56 -19.06
CA ASN A 85 -37.86 -7.81 -19.89
C ASN A 85 -37.70 -6.35 -19.43
N THR A 86 -38.76 -5.71 -18.97
CA THR A 86 -38.68 -4.34 -18.43
C THR A 86 -38.00 -4.28 -17.07
N ILE A 87 -38.19 -5.28 -16.20
CA ILE A 87 -37.45 -5.42 -14.93
C ILE A 87 -35.97 -5.66 -15.21
N LEU A 88 -35.63 -6.57 -16.14
CA LEU A 88 -34.26 -6.85 -16.52
C LEU A 88 -33.57 -5.63 -17.15
N LEU A 89 -34.29 -4.87 -17.99
CA LEU A 89 -33.75 -3.65 -18.59
C LEU A 89 -33.49 -2.56 -17.54
N LYS A 90 -34.40 -2.39 -16.56
CA LYS A 90 -34.20 -1.47 -15.43
C LYS A 90 -33.00 -1.89 -14.59
N GLN A 91 -32.93 -3.17 -14.24
CA GLN A 91 -31.82 -3.70 -13.46
C GLN A 91 -30.49 -3.57 -14.22
N ALA A 92 -30.48 -3.81 -15.53
CA ALA A 92 -29.30 -3.59 -16.36
C ALA A 92 -28.90 -2.11 -16.40
N ALA A 93 -29.87 -1.19 -16.49
CA ALA A 93 -29.63 0.25 -16.45
C ALA A 93 -29.06 0.69 -15.09
N ASP A 94 -29.62 0.20 -13.98
CA ASP A 94 -29.15 0.48 -12.62
C ASP A 94 -27.72 -0.04 -12.43
N LEU A 95 -27.42 -1.26 -12.89
CA LEU A 95 -26.08 -1.82 -12.86
C LEU A 95 -25.08 -1.03 -13.70
N THR A 96 -25.51 -0.51 -14.86
CA THR A 96 -24.64 0.35 -15.69
C THR A 96 -24.37 1.69 -15.02
N ALA A 97 -25.38 2.32 -14.42
CA ALA A 97 -25.23 3.57 -13.70
C ALA A 97 -24.32 3.41 -12.47
N ASP A 98 -24.46 2.30 -11.74
CA ASP A 98 -23.58 1.96 -10.62
C ASP A 98 -22.13 1.74 -11.06
N LYS A 99 -21.94 1.07 -12.21
CA LYS A 99 -20.60 0.89 -12.79
C LYS A 99 -19.98 2.22 -13.17
N GLU A 100 -20.74 3.11 -13.83
CA GLU A 100 -20.26 4.44 -14.21
C GLU A 100 -19.88 5.29 -12.98
N ALA A 101 -20.72 5.28 -11.94
CA ALA A 101 -20.42 5.97 -10.69
C ALA A 101 -19.14 5.41 -10.01
N TRP A 102 -18.95 4.10 -10.07
CA TRP A 102 -17.75 3.44 -9.56
C TRP A 102 -16.50 3.79 -10.36
N ASP A 103 -16.58 3.76 -11.70
CA ASP A 103 -15.48 4.15 -12.59
C ASP A 103 -15.08 5.61 -12.34
N GLN A 104 -16.06 6.49 -12.11
CA GLN A 104 -15.82 7.89 -11.75
C GLN A 104 -15.17 8.05 -10.37
N GLU A 105 -15.62 7.31 -9.35
CA GLU A 105 -15.01 7.31 -8.02
C GLU A 105 -13.55 6.81 -8.08
N ALA A 106 -13.32 5.71 -8.80
CA ALA A 106 -11.99 5.15 -9.01
C ALA A 106 -11.06 6.17 -9.69
N LEU A 107 -11.55 6.89 -10.70
CA LEU A 107 -10.83 7.96 -11.37
C LEU A 107 -10.45 9.09 -10.41
N TYR A 108 -11.36 9.55 -9.56
CA TYR A 108 -11.03 10.56 -8.55
C TYR A 108 -10.04 10.05 -7.51
N ARG A 109 -10.13 8.78 -7.12
CA ARG A 109 -9.18 8.16 -6.19
C ARG A 109 -7.77 8.05 -6.75
N MET A 110 -7.60 8.02 -8.07
CA MET A 110 -6.27 8.07 -8.67
C MET A 110 -5.48 9.34 -8.34
N ALA A 111 -6.15 10.43 -7.91
CA ALA A 111 -5.48 11.62 -7.40
C ALA A 111 -4.70 11.36 -6.08
N GLY A 112 -5.02 10.27 -5.37
CA GLY A 112 -4.38 9.86 -4.11
C GLY A 112 -4.86 10.61 -2.86
N LEU A 113 -5.74 11.60 -3.01
CA LEU A 113 -6.40 12.31 -1.92
C LEU A 113 -7.89 12.42 -2.22
N THR A 114 -8.73 11.84 -1.38
CA THR A 114 -10.19 11.97 -1.52
C THR A 114 -10.86 12.20 -0.17
N SER A 115 -11.95 12.96 -0.17
CA SER A 115 -12.81 13.17 0.99
C SER A 115 -14.10 12.39 0.84
N PHE A 116 -14.63 11.88 1.95
CA PHE A 116 -15.89 11.15 2.01
C PHE A 116 -16.60 11.43 3.33
N GLU A 117 -17.92 11.25 3.38
CA GLU A 117 -18.69 11.41 4.62
C GLU A 117 -18.90 10.04 5.29
N VAL A 118 -18.84 10.02 6.61
CA VAL A 118 -19.08 8.82 7.43
C VAL A 118 -20.03 9.17 8.55
N GLN A 119 -21.06 8.36 8.74
CA GLN A 119 -21.93 8.45 9.91
C GLN A 119 -21.30 7.62 11.05
N ASP A 120 -21.00 8.26 12.19
CA ASP A 120 -20.56 7.52 13.38
C ASP A 120 -21.77 6.75 13.95
N PRO A 121 -21.69 5.41 14.08
CA PRO A 121 -22.79 4.59 14.58
C PRO A 121 -23.03 4.76 16.09
N ALA A 122 -22.18 5.50 16.82
CA ALA A 122 -22.41 5.79 18.22
C ALA A 122 -23.74 6.55 18.41
N PRO A 123 -24.42 6.41 19.57
CA PRO A 123 -25.70 7.09 19.83
C PRO A 123 -25.58 8.63 19.83
N ASN A 124 -24.37 9.15 20.08
CA ASN A 124 -24.03 10.56 19.94
C ASN A 124 -23.12 10.83 18.72
N GLY A 125 -23.00 9.85 17.84
CA GLY A 125 -22.15 9.85 16.67
C GLY A 125 -22.71 10.81 15.63
N GLY A 126 -21.99 11.91 15.40
CA GLY A 126 -22.34 12.85 14.36
C GLY A 126 -21.88 12.38 12.98
N LYS A 127 -22.13 13.21 11.97
CA LYS A 127 -21.46 13.10 10.68
C LYS A 127 -19.98 13.43 10.86
N LEU A 128 -19.12 12.50 10.48
CA LEU A 128 -17.67 12.66 10.41
C LEU A 128 -17.26 12.90 8.96
N GLN A 129 -16.26 13.76 8.78
CA GLN A 129 -15.61 13.93 7.48
C GLN A 129 -14.39 13.02 7.44
N GLY A 130 -14.41 12.03 6.56
CA GLY A 130 -13.28 11.14 6.27
C GLY A 130 -12.40 11.70 5.17
N ILE A 131 -11.10 11.56 5.33
CA ILE A 131 -10.10 11.82 4.29
C ILE A 131 -9.33 10.53 4.07
N ARG A 132 -9.23 10.12 2.82
CA ARG A 132 -8.46 8.99 2.34
C ARG A 132 -7.19 9.50 1.68
N ILE A 133 -6.05 8.98 2.13
CA ILE A 133 -4.74 9.25 1.58
C ILE A 133 -4.20 7.94 1.00
N GLU A 134 -4.03 7.89 -0.31
CA GLU A 134 -3.42 6.78 -1.03
C GLU A 134 -2.08 7.24 -1.61
N VAL A 135 -1.06 6.42 -1.34
CA VAL A 135 0.28 6.58 -1.92
C VAL A 135 0.44 5.54 -3.00
N MET A 136 0.86 5.99 -4.19
CA MET A 136 1.26 5.10 -5.27
C MET A 136 2.77 4.87 -5.16
N ALA A 137 3.17 3.60 -5.08
CA ALA A 137 4.55 3.15 -5.11
C ALA A 137 4.63 1.91 -6.03
N ASP A 138 5.71 1.76 -6.79
CA ASP A 138 5.93 0.62 -7.69
C ASP A 138 4.79 0.38 -8.71
N GLY A 139 4.18 1.46 -9.19
CA GLY A 139 3.06 1.40 -10.14
C GLY A 139 1.76 0.82 -9.54
N LYS A 140 1.66 0.70 -8.21
CA LYS A 140 0.48 0.20 -7.50
C LYS A 140 0.08 1.15 -6.37
N PHE A 141 -1.20 1.17 -6.03
CA PHE A 141 -1.66 1.85 -4.82
C PHE A 141 -1.34 1.01 -3.59
N GLY A 142 -0.67 1.63 -2.62
CA GLY A 142 -0.44 1.05 -1.30
C GLY A 142 -1.70 1.05 -0.43
N THR A 143 -1.54 0.64 0.82
CA THR A 143 -2.64 0.65 1.80
C THR A 143 -3.15 2.08 2.03
N PRO A 144 -4.46 2.33 1.92
CA PRO A 144 -5.03 3.65 2.18
C PRO A 144 -4.92 4.02 3.66
N TYR A 145 -4.53 5.27 3.92
CA TYR A 145 -4.59 5.87 5.25
C TYR A 145 -5.84 6.73 5.37
N TYR A 146 -6.49 6.67 6.53
CA TYR A 146 -7.71 7.42 6.79
C TYR A 146 -7.46 8.41 7.91
N ILE A 147 -7.98 9.62 7.75
CA ILE A 147 -8.09 10.63 8.79
C ILE A 147 -9.57 10.95 8.93
N PHE A 148 -10.13 10.74 10.11
CA PHE A 148 -11.51 11.10 10.43
C PHE A 148 -11.52 12.40 11.21
N LEU A 149 -12.31 13.34 10.74
CA LEU A 149 -12.48 14.66 11.32
C LEU A 149 -13.86 14.77 11.93
N LYS A 150 -13.91 15.37 13.12
CA LYS A 150 -15.16 15.80 13.76
C LYS A 150 -15.21 17.33 13.80
N PRO A 151 -16.41 17.94 13.74
CA PRO A 151 -16.57 19.36 14.04
C PRO A 151 -15.93 19.72 15.38
N TYR A 152 -15.30 20.89 15.46
CA TYR A 152 -14.70 21.38 16.70
C TYR A 152 -15.80 21.62 17.73
N ASP A 153 -15.60 21.06 18.92
CA ASP A 153 -16.53 21.21 20.02
C ASP A 153 -16.27 22.56 20.71
N THR A 154 -17.17 23.52 20.49
CA THR A 154 -17.13 24.83 21.16
C THR A 154 -17.97 24.86 22.42
N THR A 155 -18.39 23.69 22.94
CA THR A 155 -19.12 23.64 24.21
C THR A 155 -18.37 24.39 25.30
N PRO A 156 -19.03 25.35 25.98
CA PRO A 156 -18.46 25.92 27.18
C PRO A 156 -18.21 24.79 28.18
N LYS A 157 -17.12 24.89 28.94
CA LYS A 157 -16.87 23.94 30.04
C LYS A 157 -18.04 24.02 31.04
N PRO A 158 -18.45 22.90 31.65
CA PRO A 158 -19.47 22.90 32.67
C PRO A 158 -19.09 23.89 33.78
N THR A 159 -19.98 24.82 34.07
CA THR A 159 -19.83 25.76 35.18
C THR A 159 -20.80 25.34 36.30
N PRO A 160 -20.57 25.75 37.57
CA PRO A 160 -21.50 25.43 38.65
C PRO A 160 -22.94 25.94 38.41
N SER A 161 -23.07 27.01 37.61
CA SER A 161 -24.34 27.60 37.18
C SER A 161 -25.00 26.84 36.03
N GLU A 162 -24.23 26.11 35.23
CA GLU A 162 -24.70 25.38 34.05
C GLU A 162 -23.92 24.06 33.93
N PRO A 163 -24.34 23.02 34.67
CA PRO A 163 -23.64 21.74 34.71
C PRO A 163 -23.76 20.95 33.40
N PHE A 164 -24.74 21.28 32.56
CA PHE A 164 -25.01 20.62 31.27
C PHE A 164 -25.14 21.67 30.15
N PRO A 165 -24.04 22.34 29.75
CA PRO A 165 -24.07 23.29 28.66
C PRO A 165 -24.48 22.60 27.35
N GLU A 166 -25.32 23.27 26.56
CA GLU A 166 -25.80 22.74 25.29
C GLU A 166 -24.64 22.53 24.29
N LYS A 167 -24.68 21.44 23.52
CA LYS A 167 -23.63 21.09 22.57
C LYS A 167 -23.58 22.07 21.40
N THR A 168 -22.71 23.07 21.49
CA THR A 168 -22.42 23.97 20.36
C THR A 168 -21.19 23.47 19.60
N SER A 169 -21.39 22.98 18.37
CA SER A 169 -20.31 22.64 17.44
C SER A 169 -20.04 23.78 16.46
N SER A 170 -18.78 24.05 16.17
CA SER A 170 -18.40 25.00 15.13
C SER A 170 -18.54 24.34 13.75
N SER A 171 -19.32 24.93 12.85
CA SER A 171 -19.45 24.44 11.47
C SER A 171 -18.18 24.60 10.63
N THR A 172 -17.30 25.53 11.04
CA THR A 172 -16.16 25.98 10.23
C THR A 172 -14.81 25.41 10.68
N HIS A 173 -14.77 24.76 11.84
CA HIS A 173 -13.54 24.27 12.45
C HIS A 173 -13.69 22.78 12.68
N VAL A 174 -12.63 22.03 12.40
CA VAL A 174 -12.57 20.58 12.54
C VAL A 174 -11.42 20.19 13.46
N THR A 175 -11.54 19.00 14.04
CA THR A 175 -10.51 18.35 14.86
C THR A 175 -10.34 16.92 14.40
N ILE A 176 -9.12 16.41 14.53
CA ILE A 176 -8.84 15.01 14.24
C ILE A 176 -9.53 14.15 15.30
N HIS A 177 -10.43 13.28 14.87
CA HIS A 177 -11.11 12.31 15.73
C HIS A 177 -10.31 11.02 15.83
N ARG A 178 -9.97 10.42 14.68
CA ARG A 178 -9.23 9.16 14.57
C ARG A 178 -8.38 9.16 13.29
N HIS A 179 -7.33 8.36 13.26
CA HIS A 179 -6.56 8.14 12.03
C HIS A 179 -6.00 6.71 11.99
N THR A 180 -5.61 6.25 10.79
CA THR A 180 -4.88 4.99 10.59
C THR A 180 -3.41 5.20 10.26
N ILE A 181 -2.91 6.44 10.37
CA ILE A 181 -1.50 6.78 10.18
C ILE A 181 -0.63 6.03 11.20
N PRO A 182 0.49 5.40 10.78
CA PRO A 182 1.42 4.68 11.66
C PRO A 182 1.97 5.52 12.81
N SER A 183 2.31 4.86 13.92
CA SER A 183 2.73 5.51 15.16
C SER A 183 3.98 6.37 15.02
N TYR A 184 4.93 5.96 14.19
CA TYR A 184 6.17 6.70 13.94
C TYR A 184 5.93 8.04 13.23
N PHE A 185 4.77 8.25 12.60
CA PHE A 185 4.40 9.56 12.03
C PHE A 185 3.52 10.42 12.95
N LEU A 186 3.16 9.95 14.14
CA LEU A 186 2.27 10.69 15.06
C LEU A 186 2.82 12.05 15.45
N GLY A 187 4.13 12.16 15.68
CA GLY A 187 4.77 13.44 16.01
C GLY A 187 4.59 14.48 14.90
N SER A 188 4.77 14.05 13.64
CA SER A 188 4.56 14.91 12.47
C SER A 188 3.09 15.25 12.28
N LEU A 189 2.18 14.30 12.48
CA LEU A 189 0.74 14.56 12.38
C LEU A 189 0.27 15.57 13.43
N ASN A 190 0.66 15.40 14.69
CA ASN A 190 0.25 16.27 15.79
C ASN A 190 0.82 17.68 15.61
N SER A 191 2.10 17.80 15.26
CA SER A 191 2.71 19.11 14.99
C SER A 191 2.08 19.85 13.80
N LEU A 192 1.72 19.12 12.74
CA LEU A 192 0.96 19.68 11.62
C LEU A 192 -0.46 20.07 12.03
N ALA A 193 -1.14 19.24 12.82
CA ALA A 193 -2.49 19.51 13.31
C ALA A 193 -2.53 20.74 14.23
N GLU A 194 -1.59 20.91 15.13
CA GLU A 194 -1.50 22.10 15.99
C GLU A 194 -1.29 23.38 15.17
N LYS A 195 -0.49 23.30 14.10
CA LYS A 195 -0.18 24.43 13.23
C LYS A 195 -1.32 24.77 12.26
N LEU A 196 -1.99 23.75 11.71
CA LEU A 196 -2.90 23.89 10.58
C LEU A 196 -4.38 23.69 10.95
N LEU A 197 -4.66 23.06 12.09
CA LEU A 197 -5.99 22.94 12.70
C LEU A 197 -6.03 23.62 14.08
N PRO A 198 -5.68 24.91 14.21
CA PRO A 198 -5.77 25.61 15.48
C PRO A 198 -7.23 25.69 15.96
N ALA A 199 -7.39 25.87 17.27
CA ALA A 199 -8.69 26.18 17.86
C ALA A 199 -9.23 27.54 17.36
N PRO A 200 -10.57 27.72 17.31
CA PRO A 200 -11.18 29.01 17.01
C PRO A 200 -10.63 30.12 17.93
N PRO A 201 -10.49 31.37 17.44
CA PRO A 201 -10.99 31.89 16.16
C PRO A 201 -9.98 31.82 15.00
N ARG A 202 -8.87 31.08 15.14
CA ARG A 202 -7.82 31.04 14.11
C ARG A 202 -8.27 30.22 12.90
N LEU A 203 -7.96 30.74 11.70
CA LEU A 203 -8.27 30.06 10.45
C LEU A 203 -7.54 28.72 10.33
N GLN A 204 -8.27 27.68 9.97
CA GLN A 204 -7.73 26.35 9.70
C GLN A 204 -7.40 26.19 8.22
N ASN A 205 -6.42 25.34 7.91
CA ASN A 205 -6.06 24.98 6.55
C ASN A 205 -5.91 23.46 6.43
N LEU A 206 -7.06 22.81 6.20
CA LEU A 206 -7.13 21.36 6.07
C LEU A 206 -6.41 20.85 4.81
N ASP A 207 -6.55 21.54 3.69
CA ASP A 207 -5.91 21.14 2.42
C ASP A 207 -4.39 21.05 2.58
N ARG A 208 -3.79 22.03 3.26
CA ARG A 208 -2.35 22.03 3.53
C ARG A 208 -1.95 20.89 4.46
N LEU A 209 -2.74 20.63 5.50
CA LEU A 209 -2.48 19.50 6.43
C LEU A 209 -2.41 18.18 5.67
N VAL A 210 -3.42 17.93 4.83
CA VAL A 210 -3.54 16.67 4.09
C VAL A 210 -2.43 16.54 3.04
N ARG A 211 -2.07 17.64 2.36
CA ARG A 211 -0.96 17.66 1.40
C ARG A 211 0.39 17.41 2.07
N ASP A 212 0.65 18.07 3.18
CA ASP A 212 1.91 17.92 3.93
C ASP A 212 2.00 16.49 4.50
N MET A 213 0.90 15.95 5.02
CA MET A 213 0.85 14.56 5.49
C MET A 213 1.05 13.54 4.36
N ARG A 214 0.41 13.74 3.20
CA ARG A 214 0.64 12.89 2.02
C ARG A 214 2.09 12.96 1.57
N ARG A 215 2.71 14.15 1.57
CA ARG A 215 4.12 14.31 1.22
C ARG A 215 5.01 13.45 2.13
N ILE A 216 4.79 13.50 3.44
CA ILE A 216 5.54 12.69 4.41
C ILE A 216 5.41 11.19 4.11
N LEU A 217 4.19 10.72 3.84
CA LEU A 217 3.95 9.32 3.50
C LEU A 217 4.64 8.93 2.18
N ILE A 218 4.52 9.75 1.13
CA ILE A 218 5.20 9.51 -0.15
C ILE A 218 6.71 9.40 0.04
N LEU A 219 7.33 10.34 0.76
CA LEU A 219 8.76 10.32 1.02
C LEU A 219 9.17 9.06 1.76
N HIS A 220 8.37 8.58 2.71
CA HIS A 220 8.63 7.30 3.35
C HIS A 220 8.60 6.12 2.37
N TYR A 221 7.57 6.01 1.53
CA TYR A 221 7.49 4.92 0.54
C TYR A 221 8.64 4.95 -0.44
N LEU A 222 9.01 6.14 -0.95
CA LEU A 222 10.17 6.29 -1.83
C LEU A 222 11.44 5.82 -1.14
N ARG A 223 11.68 6.23 0.11
CA ARG A 223 12.86 5.80 0.87
C ARG A 223 12.89 4.30 1.10
N ALA A 224 11.75 3.71 1.49
CA ALA A 224 11.63 2.29 1.75
C ALA A 224 11.91 1.47 0.48
N ASP A 225 11.36 1.88 -0.67
CA ASP A 225 11.61 1.24 -1.97
C ASP A 225 13.09 1.32 -2.35
N HIS A 226 13.72 2.50 -2.25
CA HIS A 226 15.14 2.64 -2.56
C HIS A 226 16.01 1.75 -1.66
N LEU A 227 15.75 1.72 -0.35
CA LEU A 227 16.48 0.83 0.57
C LEU A 227 16.22 -0.66 0.28
N ALA A 228 15.03 -1.03 -0.18
CA ALA A 228 14.73 -2.39 -0.62
C ALA A 228 15.52 -2.75 -1.89
N GLN A 229 15.67 -1.83 -2.85
CA GLN A 229 16.49 -2.03 -4.03
C GLN A 229 17.98 -2.20 -3.67
N VAL A 230 18.48 -1.42 -2.71
CA VAL A 230 19.84 -1.58 -2.17
C VAL A 230 20.03 -2.95 -1.57
N LYS A 231 19.09 -3.34 -0.71
CA LYS A 231 19.12 -4.66 -0.09
C LYS A 231 19.11 -5.77 -1.14
N ALA A 232 18.33 -5.62 -2.22
CA ALA A 232 18.30 -6.57 -3.33
C ALA A 232 19.64 -6.63 -4.08
N LYS A 233 20.22 -5.49 -4.47
CA LYS A 233 21.56 -5.41 -5.10
C LYS A 233 22.63 -6.05 -4.23
N VAL A 234 22.58 -5.81 -2.92
CA VAL A 234 23.49 -6.42 -1.95
C VAL A 234 23.31 -7.93 -1.93
N THR A 235 22.06 -8.40 -1.84
CA THR A 235 21.74 -9.83 -1.70
C THR A 235 22.08 -10.62 -2.96
N GLU A 236 21.93 -10.02 -4.15
CA GLU A 236 22.26 -10.65 -5.43
C GLU A 236 23.78 -10.93 -5.58
N ASN A 237 24.61 -10.12 -4.91
CA ASN A 237 26.06 -10.31 -4.89
C ASN A 237 26.53 -11.37 -3.88
N LEU A 238 25.63 -12.05 -3.15
CA LEU A 238 26.04 -13.14 -2.24
C LEU A 238 26.22 -14.47 -2.99
N PRO A 239 27.37 -15.15 -2.82
CA PRO A 239 27.50 -16.55 -3.23
C PRO A 239 26.51 -17.42 -2.43
N GLN A 240 25.72 -18.24 -3.13
CA GLN A 240 24.66 -19.07 -2.54
C GLN A 240 25.18 -20.20 -1.61
N ASN A 241 26.49 -20.43 -1.56
CA ASN A 241 27.14 -21.42 -0.71
C ASN A 241 28.17 -20.75 0.21
N HIS A 242 28.39 -21.35 1.39
CA HIS A 242 29.38 -20.90 2.39
C HIS A 242 30.66 -20.41 1.69
N PRO A 243 30.97 -19.10 1.79
CA PRO A 243 32.01 -18.52 0.96
C PRO A 243 33.37 -19.09 1.35
N THR A 244 34.09 -19.65 0.38
CA THR A 244 35.50 -19.96 0.56
C THR A 244 36.31 -18.65 0.54
N PRO A 245 37.42 -18.54 1.29
CA PRO A 245 38.20 -17.29 1.39
C PRO A 245 38.67 -16.71 0.06
N SER A 246 38.76 -17.56 -0.97
CA SER A 246 39.21 -17.23 -2.33
C SER A 246 38.12 -16.65 -3.24
N GLU A 247 36.85 -16.70 -2.85
CA GLU A 247 35.70 -16.25 -3.67
C GLU A 247 34.96 -15.05 -3.08
N ILE A 248 35.41 -14.53 -1.93
CA ILE A 248 34.74 -13.42 -1.27
C ILE A 248 35.11 -12.11 -1.98
N PRO A 249 34.12 -11.31 -2.43
CA PRO A 249 34.39 -9.94 -2.85
C PRO A 249 35.07 -9.15 -1.73
N PRO A 250 35.80 -8.05 -2.04
CA PRO A 250 36.50 -7.25 -1.04
C PRO A 250 35.59 -6.84 0.14
N ILE A 251 34.30 -6.67 -0.11
CA ILE A 251 33.26 -6.49 0.90
C ILE A 251 32.18 -7.54 0.77
N TYR A 252 31.93 -8.24 1.86
CA TYR A 252 30.80 -9.16 1.99
C TYR A 252 29.82 -8.62 3.02
N ILE A 253 28.59 -8.30 2.59
CA ILE A 253 27.54 -7.85 3.50
C ILE A 253 26.81 -9.09 4.01
N SER A 254 26.91 -9.34 5.31
CA SER A 254 26.23 -10.45 5.96
C SER A 254 24.76 -10.13 6.22
N GLU A 255 24.45 -8.90 6.62
CA GLU A 255 23.09 -8.49 6.98
C GLU A 255 22.82 -7.01 6.63
N PHE A 256 21.63 -6.75 6.10
CA PHE A 256 21.12 -5.40 5.84
C PHE A 256 19.69 -5.30 6.38
N THR A 257 19.54 -4.57 7.48
CA THR A 257 18.29 -4.36 8.21
C THR A 257 17.87 -2.90 8.10
N VAL A 258 16.57 -2.68 7.97
CA VAL A 258 15.98 -1.34 7.81
C VAL A 258 14.84 -1.20 8.80
N ASP A 259 14.81 -0.09 9.50
CA ASP A 259 13.74 0.25 10.45
C ASP A 259 12.40 0.50 9.71
N PRO A 260 11.23 0.18 10.31
CA PRO A 260 9.91 0.48 9.75
C PRO A 260 9.69 1.93 9.29
N GLU A 261 10.39 2.93 9.81
CA GLU A 261 10.27 4.32 9.34
C GLU A 261 11.13 4.60 8.09
N ALA A 262 12.01 3.68 7.71
CA ALA A 262 13.06 3.86 6.70
C ALA A 262 13.96 5.07 6.99
N ARG A 263 14.23 5.33 8.29
CA ARG A 263 15.15 6.38 8.77
C ARG A 263 16.47 5.86 9.32
N LEU A 264 16.55 4.56 9.59
CA LEU A 264 17.76 3.93 10.08
C LEU A 264 18.00 2.66 9.25
N ALA A 265 19.19 2.56 8.69
CA ALA A 265 19.68 1.34 8.07
C ALA A 265 20.86 0.82 8.87
N GLU A 266 20.85 -0.47 9.17
CA GLU A 266 21.94 -1.18 9.80
C GLU A 266 22.54 -2.15 8.78
N VAL A 267 23.86 -2.05 8.64
CA VAL A 267 24.64 -2.78 7.66
C VAL A 267 25.75 -3.50 8.40
N GLU A 268 25.79 -4.80 8.22
CA GLU A 268 26.85 -5.63 8.74
C GLU A 268 27.69 -6.17 7.59
N TRP A 269 29.00 -5.97 7.65
CA TRP A 269 29.89 -6.47 6.62
C TRP A 269 31.19 -7.06 7.17
N LEU A 270 31.76 -7.93 6.36
CA LEU A 270 33.05 -8.58 6.52
C LEU A 270 34.01 -8.05 5.46
N ASP A 271 35.26 -7.88 5.87
CA ASP A 271 36.36 -7.41 5.05
C ASP A 271 37.18 -8.62 4.56
N SER A 272 37.54 -8.65 3.28
CA SER A 272 38.37 -9.72 2.71
C SER A 272 39.79 -9.76 3.28
N GLN A 273 40.35 -8.60 3.66
CA GLN A 273 41.71 -8.51 4.22
C GLN A 273 41.75 -8.93 5.69
N SER A 274 40.65 -8.70 6.40
CA SER A 274 40.51 -9.02 7.83
C SER A 274 39.44 -10.09 8.02
N PHE A 275 39.66 -11.27 7.42
CA PHE A 275 38.75 -12.40 7.50
C PHE A 275 38.48 -12.78 8.97
N GLY A 276 37.31 -12.41 9.48
CA GLY A 276 36.89 -12.63 10.87
C GLY A 276 36.55 -11.36 11.66
N VAL A 277 36.87 -10.16 11.15
CA VAL A 277 36.48 -8.89 11.78
C VAL A 277 35.12 -8.46 11.24
N LYS A 278 34.10 -8.58 12.08
CA LYS A 278 32.74 -8.14 11.80
C LYS A 278 32.61 -6.64 12.06
N ARG A 279 32.27 -5.88 11.02
CA ARG A 279 31.99 -4.44 11.10
C ARG A 279 30.50 -4.20 11.05
N LEU A 280 30.05 -3.23 11.84
CA LEU A 280 28.65 -2.84 11.95
C LEU A 280 28.52 -1.34 11.73
N GLY A 281 27.64 -0.95 10.80
CA GLY A 281 27.39 0.43 10.42
C GLY A 281 25.93 0.78 10.61
N TRP A 282 25.67 1.88 11.31
CA TRP A 282 24.34 2.49 11.38
C TRP A 282 24.34 3.77 10.56
N ILE A 283 23.36 3.88 9.66
CA ILE A 283 23.19 5.02 8.79
C ILE A 283 21.84 5.67 9.12
N ALA A 284 21.89 6.88 9.65
CA ALA A 284 20.71 7.69 9.93
C ALA A 284 20.34 8.51 8.70
N LEU A 285 19.07 8.47 8.31
CA LEU A 285 18.52 9.12 7.11
C LEU A 285 17.55 10.24 7.49
N ASN A 286 17.65 11.35 6.77
CA ASN A 286 16.71 12.46 6.85
C ASN A 286 15.37 12.11 6.19
N GLU A 287 14.40 13.03 6.23
CA GLU A 287 13.05 12.83 5.65
C GLU A 287 13.07 12.58 4.13
N GLU A 288 14.05 13.13 3.42
CA GLU A 288 14.20 13.05 1.97
C GLU A 288 15.02 11.83 1.51
N GLY A 289 15.64 11.12 2.46
CA GLY A 289 16.44 9.91 2.21
C GLY A 289 17.95 10.14 2.22
N GLY A 290 18.38 11.35 2.56
CA GLY A 290 19.78 11.69 2.71
C GLY A 290 20.41 11.22 4.00
N ALA A 291 21.66 10.78 3.91
CA ALA A 291 22.41 10.36 5.09
C ALA A 291 22.77 11.56 5.97
N GLU A 292 22.18 11.62 7.16
CA GLU A 292 22.46 12.65 8.18
C GLU A 292 23.71 12.29 8.99
N GLY A 293 23.86 10.99 9.30
CA GLY A 293 24.96 10.49 10.10
C GLY A 293 25.26 9.03 9.80
N ILE A 294 26.53 8.67 10.01
CA ILE A 294 26.99 7.29 9.97
C ILE A 294 27.80 6.99 11.22
N ILE A 295 27.59 5.82 11.81
CA ILE A 295 28.37 5.31 12.93
C ILE A 295 28.89 3.94 12.53
N VAL A 296 30.21 3.73 12.64
CA VAL A 296 30.85 2.45 12.34
C VAL A 296 31.49 1.90 13.60
N LYS A 297 31.22 0.63 13.91
CA LYS A 297 31.86 -0.12 14.97
C LYS A 297 32.61 -1.33 14.43
N GLN A 298 33.76 -1.56 15.02
CA GLN A 298 34.60 -2.74 14.84
C GLN A 298 34.88 -3.32 16.22
N ASP A 299 34.54 -4.59 16.45
CA ASP A 299 34.73 -5.28 17.74
C ASP A 299 34.17 -4.49 18.95
N GLY A 300 33.01 -3.86 18.76
CA GLY A 300 32.33 -3.05 19.78
C GLY A 300 32.90 -1.64 19.99
N LYS A 301 34.01 -1.28 19.34
CA LYS A 301 34.61 0.07 19.41
C LYS A 301 34.26 0.89 18.19
N ARG A 302 33.95 2.18 18.41
CA ARG A 302 33.64 3.13 17.34
C ARG A 302 34.89 3.49 16.55
N VAL A 303 34.82 3.44 15.22
CA VAL A 303 35.93 3.72 14.30
C VAL A 303 35.69 5.02 13.56
N LEU A 304 36.00 6.15 14.21
CA LEU A 304 35.83 7.50 13.64
C LEU A 304 36.54 7.73 12.29
N PRO A 305 37.77 7.24 12.05
CA PRO A 305 38.42 7.44 10.76
C PRO A 305 37.64 6.85 9.59
N MET A 306 37.00 5.69 9.81
CA MET A 306 36.20 5.00 8.82
C MET A 306 34.87 5.73 8.57
N GLU A 307 34.23 6.25 9.61
CA GLU A 307 33.05 7.10 9.49
C GLU A 307 33.32 8.35 8.65
N LEU A 308 34.43 9.04 8.91
CA LEU A 308 34.81 10.24 8.16
C LEU A 308 35.10 9.94 6.68
N LYS A 309 35.67 8.77 6.38
CA LYS A 309 35.93 8.34 5.01
C LYS A 309 34.67 7.98 4.25
N ILE A 310 33.76 7.20 4.84
CA ILE A 310 32.49 6.82 4.21
C ILE A 310 31.61 8.06 4.01
N LYS A 311 31.56 8.93 5.03
CA LYS A 311 30.91 10.22 4.95
C LYS A 311 31.54 11.08 3.86
N GLY A 312 32.86 11.03 3.70
CA GLY A 312 33.60 11.75 2.67
C GLY A 312 33.17 13.22 2.58
N ASN A 313 32.92 13.69 1.36
CA ASN A 313 32.29 15.00 1.09
C ASN A 313 30.76 14.87 0.99
N TRP A 314 30.06 14.27 1.96
CA TRP A 314 28.63 14.51 2.12
C TRP A 314 28.44 15.99 2.47
N VAL A 315 28.48 16.84 1.45
CA VAL A 315 28.10 18.24 1.55
C VAL A 315 26.63 18.22 1.94
N ARG A 316 26.28 18.90 3.05
CA ARG A 316 24.88 19.18 3.39
C ARG A 316 24.19 19.73 2.13
N GLY A 317 23.31 18.96 1.50
CA GLY A 317 22.69 19.30 0.22
C GLY A 317 22.83 18.24 -0.89
N GLU A 318 23.96 17.53 -0.98
CA GLU A 318 24.15 16.46 -1.99
C GLU A 318 23.66 15.10 -1.47
N ALA A 319 23.66 14.95 -0.14
CA ALA A 319 22.95 13.88 0.54
C ALA A 319 21.42 14.00 0.39
N ASP A 320 20.85 15.17 0.06
CA ASP A 320 19.37 15.34 -0.04
C ASP A 320 18.74 14.53 -1.18
N LYS A 321 19.57 13.95 -2.06
CA LYS A 321 19.15 12.90 -2.98
C LYS A 321 19.77 11.59 -2.49
N MET A 322 19.00 10.51 -2.51
CA MET A 322 19.47 9.16 -2.16
C MET A 322 20.64 8.66 -3.05
N SER A 323 21.27 9.51 -3.87
CA SER A 323 22.45 9.24 -4.71
C SER A 323 23.70 8.82 -3.95
N TRP A 324 23.77 9.05 -2.64
CA TRP A 324 24.88 8.53 -1.82
C TRP A 324 24.87 7.00 -1.72
N ILE A 325 23.71 6.38 -1.96
CA ILE A 325 23.51 4.94 -1.91
C ILE A 325 24.28 4.21 -3.02
N ASP A 326 24.20 4.68 -4.26
CA ASP A 326 24.83 4.00 -5.40
C ASP A 326 26.36 3.94 -5.26
N GLY A 327 26.96 4.93 -4.58
CA GLY A 327 28.38 4.94 -4.25
C GLY A 327 28.70 4.51 -2.82
N LEU A 328 27.74 4.02 -2.03
CA LEU A 328 27.99 3.59 -0.65
C LEU A 328 28.98 2.42 -0.63
N PHE A 329 28.80 1.45 -1.52
CA PHE A 329 29.63 0.25 -1.56
C PHE A 329 31.03 0.53 -2.09
N ASP A 330 31.16 1.33 -3.15
CA ASP A 330 32.45 1.82 -3.63
C ASP A 330 33.25 2.54 -2.51
N ARG A 331 32.55 3.30 -1.66
CA ARG A 331 33.16 4.01 -0.52
C ARG A 331 33.49 3.10 0.65
N LEU A 332 32.69 2.05 0.87
CA LEU A 332 33.01 1.03 1.86
C LEU A 332 34.27 0.27 1.41
N GLU A 333 34.39 -0.08 0.12
CA GLU A 333 35.55 -0.78 -0.45
C GLU A 333 36.82 0.05 -0.28
N TRP A 334 36.74 1.36 -0.58
CA TRP A 334 37.85 2.28 -0.38
C TRP A 334 38.28 2.44 1.10
N ALA A 335 37.40 2.16 2.06
CA ALA A 335 37.72 2.26 3.47
C ALA A 335 38.58 1.09 4.00
N ILE A 336 38.80 0.06 3.19
CA ILE A 336 39.59 -1.14 3.53
C ILE A 336 41.10 -0.92 3.37
N ASP A 337 41.54 -0.08 2.45
CA ASP A 337 42.95 0.08 2.07
C ASP A 337 43.83 0.84 3.09
N THR A 338 43.43 0.94 4.37
CA THR A 338 44.19 1.61 5.45
C THR A 338 44.09 0.92 6.79
#